data_AF-A0AAD6GGA8-F1
#
_entry.id   AF-A0AAD6GGA8-F1
#
_cell.length_a   1.000
_cell.length_b   1.000
_cell.length_c   1.000
_cell.angle_alpha   90.00
_cell.angle_beta   90.00
_cell.angle_gamma   90.00
#
_symmetry.space_group_name_H-M   'P 1'
#
loop_
_entity.id
_entity.type
_entity.pdbx_description
1 polymer ?
#
loop_
_entity_poly.entity_id
_entity_poly.type
_entity_poly.pdbx_seq_one_letter_code
_entity_poly.pdbx_strand_id
1 'polypeptide(L)'
;MHFPRASWLLAACIGNIISATDTGVLEVDLIFPRNSTYAPTNNFPVVFAFQNAQRARYLNPSIQYLMWNLQTDHTSFTLSHDLGWKNWTEDTYLAHEVMSFPSEEGRYKVSWSLTWDSCDEESFENPDRIPRMDHNKTTWATYFSIDNSAPQVDLVAATANETCTNEYGMIINVSDKTLKVPSSVEWSAKAWNNDTCAVMANSTSTSTPEPCRIHIDKAAAESINASVTARVCSGIDPPDYCEKNAATQLAVAGVSCLLAAVGALGFFLA
;
A
#
# COMPACT_ATOMS: atom_id res chain seq x y z
N MET A 1 41.48 -31.23 10.01
CA MET A 1 41.47 -29.77 9.79
C MET A 1 40.03 -29.37 9.54
N HIS A 2 39.40 -28.70 10.49
CA HIS A 2 38.01 -28.24 10.40
C HIS A 2 38.00 -26.83 9.80
N PHE A 3 37.34 -26.65 8.66
CA PHE A 3 37.03 -25.33 8.12
C PHE A 3 35.73 -24.82 8.74
N PRO A 4 35.70 -23.61 9.34
CA PRO A 4 34.46 -23.07 9.87
C PRO A 4 33.61 -22.53 8.71
N ARG A 5 32.38 -23.02 8.58
CA ARG A 5 31.34 -22.41 7.73
C ARG A 5 30.90 -21.11 8.40
N ALA A 6 31.32 -19.97 7.86
CA ALA A 6 30.74 -18.68 8.22
C ALA A 6 29.34 -18.59 7.59
N SER A 7 28.31 -18.86 8.39
CA SER A 7 26.91 -18.67 8.01
C SER A 7 26.57 -17.19 8.18
N TRP A 8 26.53 -16.44 7.09
CA TRP A 8 26.01 -15.06 7.09
C TRP A 8 24.49 -15.13 7.16
N LEU A 9 23.94 -15.01 8.37
CA LEU A 9 22.51 -14.78 8.58
C LEU A 9 22.26 -13.28 8.39
N LEU A 10 21.60 -12.92 7.29
CA LEU A 10 20.92 -11.64 7.18
C LEU A 10 19.78 -11.67 8.21
N ALA A 11 19.95 -10.92 9.30
CA ALA A 11 18.90 -10.72 10.28
C ALA A 11 17.78 -9.90 9.62
N ALA A 12 16.68 -10.57 9.26
CA ALA A 12 15.43 -9.90 8.94
C ALA A 12 14.92 -9.27 10.24
N CYS A 13 15.03 -7.94 10.36
CA CYS A 13 14.36 -7.18 11.40
C CYS A 13 12.87 -7.16 11.09
N ILE A 14 12.16 -8.24 11.43
CA ILE A 14 10.71 -8.24 11.46
C ILE A 14 10.32 -7.63 12.80
N GLY A 15 9.83 -6.39 12.77
CA GLY A 15 9.20 -5.76 13.92
C GLY A 15 8.01 -6.61 14.37
N ASN A 16 7.84 -6.78 15.68
CA ASN A 16 6.69 -7.49 16.22
C ASN A 16 5.43 -6.66 15.97
N ILE A 17 4.64 -7.04 14.97
CA ILE A 17 3.24 -6.61 14.85
C ILE A 17 2.45 -7.48 15.83
N ILE A 18 1.80 -6.86 16.81
CA ILE A 18 0.89 -7.56 17.72
C ILE A 18 -0.38 -7.86 16.93
N SER A 19 -0.46 -9.06 16.35
CA SER A 19 -1.67 -9.56 15.68
C SER A 19 -2.74 -9.86 16.72
N ALA A 20 -3.70 -8.95 16.89
CA ALA A 20 -4.99 -9.33 17.46
C ALA A 20 -5.79 -10.05 16.37
N THR A 21 -6.03 -11.34 16.60
CA THR A 21 -6.79 -12.24 15.73
C THR A 21 -8.28 -11.92 15.77
N ASP A 22 -8.73 -10.80 15.20
CA ASP A 22 -10.07 -10.80 14.62
C ASP A 22 -9.91 -11.44 13.25
N THR A 23 -9.93 -12.78 13.26
CA THR A 23 -9.41 -13.52 12.12
C THR A 23 -10.14 -13.14 10.87
N GLY A 24 -11.42 -12.73 10.92
CA GLY A 24 -12.39 -12.45 9.83
C GLY A 24 -12.37 -11.06 9.18
N VAL A 25 -11.60 -10.10 9.70
CA VAL A 25 -11.68 -8.69 9.27
C VAL A 25 -10.49 -8.29 8.42
N LEU A 26 -10.76 -7.67 7.26
CA LEU A 26 -9.78 -6.86 6.52
C LEU A 26 -9.98 -5.40 6.95
N GLU A 27 -8.95 -4.77 7.49
CA GLU A 27 -8.99 -3.35 7.85
C GLU A 27 -8.16 -2.55 6.84
N VAL A 28 -8.70 -1.41 6.39
CA VAL A 28 -8.01 -0.51 5.46
C VAL A 28 -8.00 0.89 6.03
N ASP A 29 -6.80 1.44 6.23
CA ASP A 29 -6.60 2.72 6.88
C ASP A 29 -5.86 3.70 6.00
N LEU A 30 -6.31 4.96 5.95
CA LEU A 30 -5.48 6.07 5.50
C LEU A 30 -4.50 6.43 6.62
N ILE A 31 -3.25 6.02 6.46
CA ILE A 31 -2.18 6.26 7.43
C ILE A 31 -1.56 7.66 7.26
N PHE A 32 -1.52 8.15 6.03
CA PHE A 32 -1.04 9.48 5.71
C PHE A 32 -1.71 9.99 4.42
N PRO A 33 -2.12 11.28 4.34
CA PRO A 33 -1.99 12.32 5.36
C PRO A 33 -3.02 12.20 6.49
N ARG A 34 -2.73 12.86 7.61
CA ARG A 34 -3.68 13.09 8.71
C ARG A 34 -4.18 14.54 8.65
N ASN A 35 -5.19 14.87 9.46
CA ASN A 35 -5.66 16.25 9.62
C ASN A 35 -4.63 17.10 10.39
N SER A 36 -3.59 17.50 9.67
CA SER A 36 -2.44 18.24 10.18
C SER A 36 -1.93 19.23 9.12
N THR A 37 -0.84 19.92 9.46
CA THR A 37 -0.19 20.88 8.58
C THR A 37 1.21 20.41 8.25
N TYR A 38 1.57 20.42 6.96
CA TYR A 38 2.86 19.94 6.45
C TYR A 38 3.56 21.03 5.65
N ALA A 39 4.89 21.01 5.63
CA ALA A 39 5.65 21.84 4.73
C ALA A 39 5.37 21.46 3.26
N PRO A 40 5.50 22.39 2.31
CA PRO A 40 5.39 22.05 0.91
C PRO A 40 6.43 21.03 0.47
N THR A 41 6.02 20.09 -0.39
CA THR A 41 6.91 19.07 -0.96
C THR A 41 6.51 18.75 -2.40
N ASN A 42 7.52 18.45 -3.22
CA ASN A 42 7.31 18.08 -4.62
C ASN A 42 6.66 16.70 -4.78
N ASN A 43 6.80 15.82 -3.78
CA ASN A 43 6.28 14.45 -3.80
C ASN A 43 5.62 14.17 -2.45
N PHE A 44 4.34 14.48 -2.34
CA PHE A 44 3.61 14.26 -1.12
C PHE A 44 3.07 12.85 -1.07
N PRO A 45 3.44 12.07 -0.04
CA PRO A 45 3.01 10.70 0.05
C PRO A 45 1.53 10.63 0.38
N VAL A 46 0.88 9.59 -0.11
CA VAL A 46 -0.40 9.10 0.38
C VAL A 46 -0.19 7.63 0.68
N VAL A 47 -0.42 7.24 1.94
CA VAL A 47 -0.11 5.90 2.43
C VAL A 47 -1.34 5.30 3.07
N PHE A 48 -1.69 4.11 2.60
CA PHE A 48 -2.73 3.27 3.19
C PHE A 48 -2.09 2.03 3.82
N ALA A 49 -2.72 1.51 4.86
CA ALA A 49 -2.42 0.20 5.39
C ALA A 49 -3.60 -0.75 5.18
N PHE A 50 -3.32 -1.94 4.68
CA PHE A 50 -4.23 -3.08 4.73
C PHE A 50 -3.77 -3.96 5.89
N GLN A 51 -4.52 -4.01 6.99
CA GLN A 51 -4.28 -4.93 8.09
C GLN A 51 -5.06 -6.22 7.88
N ASN A 52 -4.50 -7.36 8.29
CA ASN A 52 -4.95 -8.70 7.88
C ASN A 52 -5.00 -8.83 6.34
N ALA A 53 -3.95 -8.32 5.68
CA ALA A 53 -3.93 -8.08 4.23
C ALA A 53 -4.20 -9.35 3.39
N GLN A 54 -3.91 -10.54 3.93
CA GLN A 54 -4.25 -11.83 3.33
C GLN A 54 -5.71 -11.93 2.86
N ARG A 55 -6.64 -11.28 3.56
CA ARG A 55 -8.07 -11.29 3.25
C ARG A 55 -8.44 -10.54 1.97
N ALA A 56 -7.60 -9.61 1.55
CA ALA A 56 -7.78 -8.88 0.30
C ALA A 56 -7.58 -9.75 -0.94
N ARG A 57 -6.96 -10.94 -0.80
CA ARG A 57 -6.56 -11.81 -1.91
C ARG A 57 -7.68 -12.03 -2.91
N TYR A 58 -8.87 -12.39 -2.44
CA TYR A 58 -9.99 -12.77 -3.29
C TYR A 58 -11.03 -11.67 -3.48
N LEU A 59 -10.66 -10.42 -3.16
CA LEU A 59 -11.54 -9.26 -3.18
C LEU A 59 -11.25 -8.28 -4.32
N ASN A 60 -10.18 -8.48 -5.10
CA ASN A 60 -9.78 -7.58 -6.18
C ASN A 60 -9.84 -6.08 -5.81
N PRO A 61 -9.23 -5.66 -4.69
CA PRO A 61 -9.40 -4.29 -4.23
C PRO A 61 -8.69 -3.31 -5.15
N SER A 62 -9.24 -2.10 -5.22
CA SER A 62 -8.61 -0.96 -5.89
C SER A 62 -8.85 0.30 -5.08
N ILE A 63 -7.84 1.16 -4.98
CA ILE A 63 -7.97 2.46 -4.34
C ILE A 63 -7.88 3.53 -5.41
N GLN A 64 -8.93 4.33 -5.53
CA GLN A 64 -8.93 5.56 -6.30
C GLN A 64 -8.83 6.74 -5.35
N TYR A 65 -7.93 7.68 -5.59
CA TYR A 65 -7.85 8.89 -4.79
C TYR A 65 -7.77 10.14 -5.65
N LEU A 66 -8.35 11.20 -5.08
CA LEU A 66 -8.59 12.49 -5.69
C LEU A 66 -8.13 13.57 -4.71
N MET A 67 -7.09 14.31 -5.08
CA MET A 67 -6.64 15.44 -4.28
C MET A 67 -7.16 16.75 -4.86
N TRP A 68 -7.63 17.63 -3.98
CA TRP A 68 -8.14 18.94 -4.29
C TRP A 68 -7.36 20.01 -3.52
N ASN A 69 -6.89 21.04 -4.21
CA ASN A 69 -6.54 22.32 -3.60
C ASN A 69 -7.83 23.13 -3.43
N LEU A 70 -8.26 23.34 -2.19
CA LEU A 70 -9.52 24.01 -1.86
C LEU A 70 -9.45 25.54 -1.99
N GLN A 71 -8.28 26.11 -2.25
CA GLN A 71 -8.14 27.55 -2.53
C GLN A 71 -8.33 27.87 -4.00
N THR A 72 -7.90 26.98 -4.90
CA THR A 72 -7.87 27.27 -6.34
C THR A 72 -8.96 26.57 -7.13
N ASP A 73 -9.74 25.64 -6.54
CA ASP A 73 -10.97 24.97 -7.04
C ASP A 73 -10.92 24.39 -8.47
N HIS A 74 -9.74 24.34 -9.12
CA HIS A 74 -9.59 24.04 -10.55
C HIS A 74 -8.74 22.81 -10.88
N THR A 75 -8.16 22.12 -9.90
CA THR A 75 -7.30 20.96 -10.17
C THR A 75 -7.64 19.80 -9.25
N SER A 76 -8.03 18.69 -9.88
CA SER A 76 -8.24 17.42 -9.21
C SER A 76 -7.46 16.34 -9.94
N PHE A 77 -6.51 15.70 -9.26
CA PHE A 77 -5.74 14.61 -9.83
C PHE A 77 -6.29 13.28 -9.35
N THR A 78 -6.70 12.46 -10.31
CA THR A 78 -7.13 11.09 -10.05
C THR A 78 -5.95 10.18 -10.25
N LEU A 79 -5.63 9.44 -9.20
CA LEU A 79 -4.68 8.33 -9.25
C LEU A 79 -5.42 7.07 -8.83
N SER A 80 -5.08 5.95 -9.47
CA SER A 80 -5.65 4.64 -9.18
C SER A 80 -4.52 3.71 -8.80
N HIS A 81 -4.67 3.04 -7.67
CA HIS A 81 -3.82 1.96 -7.23
C HIS A 81 -4.58 0.66 -7.45
N ASP A 82 -4.32 0.01 -8.58
CA ASP A 82 -4.81 -1.35 -8.84
C ASP A 82 -3.97 -2.33 -8.02
N LEU A 83 -4.63 -3.04 -7.10
CA LEU A 83 -4.00 -3.99 -6.20
C LEU A 83 -4.31 -5.45 -6.57
N GLY A 84 -4.93 -5.69 -7.74
CA GLY A 84 -5.26 -7.03 -8.22
C GLY A 84 -4.02 -7.93 -8.35
N TRP A 85 -2.90 -7.37 -8.82
CA TRP A 85 -1.64 -8.10 -9.00
C TRP A 85 -0.85 -8.34 -7.70
N LYS A 86 -1.27 -7.76 -6.58
CA LYS A 86 -0.55 -7.89 -5.32
C LYS A 86 -0.65 -9.32 -4.82
N ASN A 87 0.51 -9.91 -4.53
CA ASN A 87 0.57 -11.17 -3.79
C ASN A 87 0.36 -10.89 -2.29
N TRP A 88 -0.89 -11.02 -1.85
CA TRP A 88 -1.31 -10.88 -0.46
C TRP A 88 -0.77 -12.05 0.35
N THR A 89 0.43 -11.87 0.91
CA THR A 89 1.16 -12.86 1.75
C THR A 89 1.64 -12.25 3.06
N GLU A 90 1.43 -10.96 3.25
CA GLU A 90 1.85 -10.19 4.42
C GLU A 90 0.66 -10.01 5.36
N ASP A 91 0.93 -9.84 6.66
CA ASP A 91 -0.11 -9.50 7.63
C ASP A 91 -0.56 -8.05 7.46
N THR A 92 0.38 -7.15 7.18
CA THR A 92 0.12 -5.75 6.86
C THR A 92 0.78 -5.37 5.54
N TYR A 93 0.03 -4.71 4.66
CA TYR A 93 0.55 -4.17 3.42
C TYR A 93 0.40 -2.65 3.37
N LEU A 94 1.50 -1.93 3.13
CA LEU A 94 1.52 -0.47 3.00
C LEU A 94 1.41 -0.06 1.52
N ALA A 95 0.19 0.20 1.07
CA ALA A 95 -0.07 0.72 -0.27
C ALA A 95 0.25 2.21 -0.30
N HIS A 96 1.13 2.65 -1.20
CA HIS A 96 1.62 4.03 -1.19
C HIS A 96 1.82 4.59 -2.60
N GLU A 97 1.46 5.87 -2.73
CA GLU A 97 1.62 6.67 -3.94
C GLU A 97 2.05 8.10 -3.61
N VAL A 98 2.49 8.85 -4.62
CA VAL A 98 2.89 10.25 -4.46
C VAL A 98 2.13 11.21 -5.34
N MET A 99 1.97 12.41 -4.83
CA MET A 99 1.28 13.50 -5.50
C MET A 99 2.20 14.70 -5.68
N SER A 100 2.10 15.33 -6.86
CA SER A 100 3.00 16.40 -7.28
C SER A 100 2.53 17.83 -6.93
N PHE A 101 1.35 17.98 -6.33
CA PHE A 101 0.67 19.29 -6.16
C PHE A 101 0.96 20.10 -4.89
N PRO A 102 1.39 19.56 -3.76
CA PRO A 102 1.36 20.32 -2.51
C PRO A 102 2.63 21.15 -2.30
N SER A 103 3.14 21.77 -3.36
CA SER A 103 4.17 22.81 -3.27
C SER A 103 3.56 24.19 -2.96
N GLU A 104 2.25 24.38 -3.15
CA GLU A 104 1.54 25.62 -2.84
C GLU A 104 0.96 25.57 -1.42
N GLU A 105 1.06 26.68 -0.68
CA GLU A 105 0.38 26.81 0.60
C GLU A 105 -1.14 26.76 0.42
N GLY A 106 -1.84 26.15 1.38
CA GLY A 106 -3.29 26.21 1.41
C GLY A 106 -3.97 25.06 2.12
N ARG A 107 -5.27 24.93 1.89
CA ARG A 107 -6.07 23.82 2.41
C ARG A 107 -6.32 22.81 1.32
N TYR A 108 -6.09 21.57 1.66
CA TYR A 108 -6.21 20.45 0.75
C TYR A 108 -7.20 19.43 1.27
N LYS A 109 -7.75 18.66 0.34
CA LYS A 109 -8.60 17.51 0.63
C LYS A 109 -8.14 16.35 -0.22
N VAL A 110 -7.80 15.23 0.41
CA VAL A 110 -7.67 13.96 -0.29
C VAL A 110 -8.96 13.19 -0.07
N SER A 111 -9.72 12.98 -1.13
CA SER A 111 -10.76 11.97 -1.15
C SER A 111 -10.21 10.67 -1.69
N TRP A 112 -10.66 9.58 -1.12
CA TRP A 112 -10.27 8.26 -1.59
C TRP A 112 -11.48 7.34 -1.56
N SER A 113 -11.52 6.43 -2.52
CA SER A 113 -12.52 5.40 -2.64
C SER A 113 -11.83 4.06 -2.67
N LEU A 114 -12.23 3.16 -1.79
CA LEU A 114 -11.90 1.76 -1.90
C LEU A 114 -13.05 1.05 -2.61
N THR A 115 -12.72 0.30 -3.64
CA THR A 115 -13.63 -0.64 -4.30
C THR A 115 -13.15 -2.05 -4.09
N TRP A 116 -14.06 -2.99 -3.94
CA TRP A 116 -13.76 -4.41 -3.89
C TRP A 116 -14.93 -5.23 -4.43
N ASP A 117 -14.60 -6.42 -4.92
CA ASP A 117 -15.53 -7.37 -5.48
C ASP A 117 -15.66 -8.58 -4.56
N SER A 118 -16.87 -9.09 -4.38
CA SER A 118 -17.13 -10.34 -3.64
C SER A 118 -18.05 -11.27 -4.43
N CYS A 119 -18.10 -12.54 -4.04
CA CYS A 119 -19.03 -13.48 -4.66
C CYS A 119 -20.48 -13.12 -4.29
N ASP A 120 -21.36 -13.02 -5.29
CA ASP A 120 -22.81 -13.07 -5.08
C ASP A 120 -23.21 -14.55 -5.02
N GLU A 121 -23.18 -15.11 -3.80
CA GLU A 121 -23.49 -16.52 -3.51
C GLU A 121 -24.86 -16.92 -4.06
N GLU A 122 -25.86 -16.06 -3.91
CA GLU A 122 -27.22 -16.32 -4.36
C GLU A 122 -27.29 -16.40 -5.89
N SER A 123 -26.58 -15.53 -6.61
CA SER A 123 -26.55 -15.56 -8.09
C SER A 123 -25.73 -16.70 -8.66
N PHE A 124 -24.72 -17.20 -7.93
CA PHE A 124 -23.86 -18.29 -8.39
C PHE A 124 -24.51 -19.65 -8.24
N GLU A 125 -25.35 -19.84 -7.21
CA GLU A 125 -26.00 -21.11 -6.92
C GLU A 125 -27.40 -21.24 -7.57
N ASN A 126 -28.04 -20.12 -7.95
CA ASN A 126 -29.38 -20.11 -8.53
C ASN A 126 -29.36 -20.15 -10.07
N PRO A 127 -29.85 -21.24 -10.72
CA PRO A 127 -29.85 -21.36 -12.18
C PRO A 127 -30.78 -20.36 -12.89
N ASP A 128 -31.74 -19.76 -12.18
CA ASP A 128 -32.67 -18.77 -12.74
C ASP A 128 -32.11 -17.34 -12.70
N ARG A 129 -30.92 -17.13 -12.12
CA ARG A 129 -30.25 -15.83 -12.05
C ARG A 129 -29.05 -15.77 -12.97
N ILE A 130 -28.80 -14.58 -13.50
CA ILE A 130 -27.55 -14.30 -14.23
C ILE A 130 -26.45 -14.14 -13.17
N PRO A 131 -25.41 -14.98 -13.19
CA PRO A 131 -24.29 -14.87 -12.25
C PRO A 131 -23.59 -13.53 -12.42
N ARG A 132 -23.23 -12.88 -11.31
CA ARG A 132 -22.48 -11.61 -11.32
C ARG A 132 -21.64 -11.46 -10.05
N MET A 133 -20.68 -10.55 -10.06
CA MET A 133 -19.96 -10.16 -8.85
C MET A 133 -20.78 -9.15 -8.05
N ASP A 134 -20.61 -9.16 -6.73
CA ASP A 134 -21.03 -8.05 -5.89
C ASP A 134 -19.94 -6.98 -5.89
N HIS A 135 -20.29 -5.79 -6.36
CA HIS A 135 -19.38 -4.65 -6.46
C HIS A 135 -19.64 -3.68 -5.32
N ASN A 136 -18.66 -3.53 -4.43
CA ASN A 136 -18.76 -2.65 -3.29
C ASN A 136 -17.83 -1.45 -3.45
N LYS A 137 -18.27 -0.31 -2.93
CA LYS A 137 -17.51 0.93 -2.92
C LYS A 137 -17.81 1.71 -1.66
N THR A 138 -16.80 2.36 -1.15
CA THR A 138 -16.99 3.41 -0.15
C THR A 138 -15.92 4.47 -0.27
N THR A 139 -16.26 5.67 0.16
CA THR A 139 -15.53 6.90 -0.13
C THR A 139 -15.39 7.73 1.12
N TRP A 140 -14.18 8.21 1.37
CA TRP A 140 -13.86 9.13 2.46
C TRP A 140 -13.18 10.38 1.94
N ALA A 141 -13.02 11.33 2.85
CA ALA A 141 -12.21 12.51 2.65
C ALA A 141 -11.41 12.80 3.92
N THR A 142 -10.17 13.22 3.73
CA THR A 142 -9.34 13.80 4.78
C THR A 142 -8.86 15.17 4.34
N TYR A 143 -8.94 16.11 5.26
CA TYR A 143 -8.54 17.50 5.06
C TYR A 143 -7.20 17.72 5.75
N PHE A 144 -6.32 18.51 5.15
CA PHE A 144 -5.03 18.88 5.72
C PHE A 144 -4.59 20.23 5.15
N SER A 145 -3.48 20.77 5.65
CA SER A 145 -2.94 22.05 5.20
C SER A 145 -1.47 21.95 4.79
N ILE A 146 -1.09 22.81 3.85
CA ILE A 146 0.30 23.05 3.48
C ILE A 146 0.68 24.48 3.86
N ASP A 147 1.81 24.64 4.54
CA ASP A 147 2.31 25.92 5.03
C ASP A 147 3.85 25.90 5.09
N ASN A 148 4.52 26.94 4.59
CA ASN A 148 5.99 27.01 4.54
C ASN A 148 6.66 26.95 5.93
N SER A 149 5.93 27.32 6.99
CA SER A 149 6.41 27.29 8.38
C SER A 149 6.21 25.93 9.06
N ALA A 150 5.47 25.01 8.43
CA ALA A 150 5.18 23.70 9.00
C ALA A 150 6.40 22.74 8.92
N PRO A 151 6.40 21.66 9.72
CA PRO A 151 7.43 20.63 9.63
C PRO A 151 7.41 19.92 8.28
N GLN A 152 8.59 19.49 7.83
CA GLN A 152 8.72 18.59 6.68
C GLN A 152 7.96 17.28 6.92
N VAL A 153 7.50 16.66 5.83
CA VAL A 153 6.80 15.38 5.91
C VAL A 153 7.72 14.32 6.52
N ASP A 154 7.28 13.73 7.63
CA ASP A 154 7.93 12.63 8.32
C ASP A 154 6.87 11.55 8.62
N LEU A 155 6.92 10.45 7.88
CA LEU A 155 5.98 9.33 8.03
C LEU A 155 6.13 8.62 9.39
N VAL A 156 7.33 8.60 9.96
CA VAL A 156 7.58 7.99 11.26
C VAL A 156 6.92 8.84 12.34
N ALA A 157 7.17 10.15 12.33
CA ALA A 157 6.55 11.06 13.30
C ALA A 157 5.03 11.15 13.12
N ALA A 158 4.53 11.16 11.87
CA ALA A 158 3.11 11.23 11.57
C ALA A 158 2.31 10.00 12.05
N THR A 159 2.99 8.87 12.24
CA THR A 159 2.38 7.62 12.70
C THR A 159 2.79 7.25 14.12
N ALA A 160 3.63 8.04 14.79
CA ALA A 160 4.04 7.79 16.17
C ALA A 160 2.95 8.10 17.20
N ASN A 161 1.91 8.86 16.83
CA ASN A 161 0.84 9.21 17.74
C ASN A 161 -0.16 8.06 17.91
N GLU A 162 -0.51 7.73 19.14
CA GLU A 162 -1.44 6.65 19.50
C GLU A 162 -2.91 7.07 19.34
N THR A 163 -3.20 8.36 19.15
CA THR A 163 -4.57 8.86 18.98
C THR A 163 -4.87 9.25 17.54
N CYS A 164 -5.81 8.55 16.92
CA CYS A 164 -6.42 8.96 15.66
C CYS A 164 -7.91 8.59 15.68
N THR A 165 -8.68 9.29 14.85
CA THR A 165 -10.11 9.06 14.74
C THR A 165 -10.36 7.81 13.89
N ASN A 166 -11.43 7.08 14.23
CA ASN A 166 -11.88 5.91 13.44
C ASN A 166 -12.27 6.29 12.01
N GLU A 167 -12.44 7.59 11.71
CA GLU A 167 -12.76 8.13 10.39
C GLU A 167 -11.65 7.91 9.35
N TYR A 168 -10.45 7.52 9.80
CA TYR A 168 -9.34 7.18 8.91
C TYR A 168 -9.29 5.71 8.52
N GLY A 169 -10.14 4.86 9.09
CA GLY A 169 -10.12 3.43 8.88
C GLY A 169 -11.47 2.87 8.48
N MET A 170 -11.46 1.67 7.92
CA MET A 170 -12.65 0.94 7.53
C MET A 170 -12.46 -0.56 7.67
N ILE A 171 -13.57 -1.26 7.91
CA ILE A 171 -13.59 -2.69 8.13
C ILE A 171 -14.41 -3.36 7.04
N ILE A 172 -13.81 -4.39 6.44
CA ILE A 172 -14.43 -5.29 5.48
C ILE A 172 -14.51 -6.66 6.15
N ASN A 173 -15.74 -7.11 6.39
CA ASN A 173 -16.02 -8.41 6.98
C ASN A 173 -15.92 -9.49 5.90
N VAL A 174 -14.84 -10.25 5.90
CA VAL A 174 -14.59 -11.31 4.91
C VAL A 174 -14.79 -12.65 5.59
N SER A 175 -15.66 -13.49 5.05
CA SER A 175 -15.79 -14.85 5.58
C SER A 175 -14.58 -15.71 5.19
N ASP A 176 -14.44 -16.88 5.81
CA ASP A 176 -13.45 -17.88 5.36
C ASP A 176 -13.95 -18.69 4.14
N LYS A 177 -15.18 -18.42 3.65
CA LYS A 177 -15.76 -19.07 2.48
C LYS A 177 -15.29 -18.37 1.21
N THR A 178 -14.90 -19.18 0.23
CA THR A 178 -14.61 -18.75 -1.14
C THR A 178 -15.46 -19.55 -2.10
N LEU A 179 -15.75 -18.98 -3.27
CA LEU A 179 -16.48 -19.67 -4.34
C LEU A 179 -15.71 -19.57 -5.66
N LYS A 180 -15.93 -20.56 -6.53
CA LYS A 180 -15.49 -20.49 -7.91
C LYS A 180 -16.40 -19.55 -8.69
N VAL A 181 -15.79 -18.57 -9.34
CA VAL A 181 -16.47 -17.63 -10.22
C VAL A 181 -16.91 -18.38 -11.48
N PRO A 182 -18.21 -18.39 -11.82
CA PRO A 182 -18.69 -19.04 -13.02
C PRO A 182 -17.97 -18.52 -14.27
N SER A 183 -17.74 -19.40 -15.25
CA SER A 183 -17.02 -19.04 -16.48
C SER A 183 -17.70 -17.91 -17.26
N SER A 184 -19.03 -17.79 -17.15
CA SER A 184 -19.84 -16.75 -17.78
C SER A 184 -19.68 -15.35 -17.19
N VAL A 185 -19.12 -15.20 -15.99
CA VAL A 185 -18.91 -13.90 -15.34
C VAL A 185 -17.60 -13.30 -15.83
N GLU A 186 -17.62 -12.13 -16.46
CA GLU A 186 -16.37 -11.41 -16.73
C GLU A 186 -15.91 -10.69 -15.47
N TRP A 187 -14.73 -11.05 -14.96
CA TRP A 187 -14.13 -10.44 -13.79
C TRP A 187 -12.62 -10.38 -13.96
N SER A 188 -12.04 -9.18 -13.80
CA SER A 188 -10.62 -8.95 -14.10
C SER A 188 -9.71 -9.84 -13.25
N ALA A 189 -10.09 -10.13 -12.00
CA ALA A 189 -9.27 -10.92 -11.10
C ALA A 189 -9.22 -12.42 -11.36
N LYS A 190 -9.96 -12.93 -12.35
CA LYS A 190 -9.85 -14.32 -12.79
C LYS A 190 -8.41 -14.73 -13.08
N ALA A 191 -7.65 -13.84 -13.72
CA ALA A 191 -6.28 -14.10 -14.18
C ALA A 191 -5.28 -14.34 -13.03
N TRP A 192 -5.48 -13.76 -11.85
CA TRP A 192 -4.56 -13.87 -10.72
C TRP A 192 -5.12 -14.63 -9.51
N ASN A 193 -6.44 -14.82 -9.42
CA ASN A 193 -7.09 -15.52 -8.31
C ASN A 193 -7.61 -16.92 -8.65
N ASN A 194 -7.21 -17.49 -9.79
CA ASN A 194 -7.63 -18.84 -10.21
C ASN A 194 -9.17 -18.98 -10.19
N ASP A 195 -9.86 -18.00 -10.77
CA ASP A 195 -11.34 -17.92 -10.80
C ASP A 195 -11.99 -18.07 -9.41
N THR A 196 -11.39 -17.50 -8.36
CA THR A 196 -11.88 -17.64 -6.98
C THR A 196 -12.13 -16.27 -6.36
N CYS A 197 -13.30 -16.07 -5.75
CA CYS A 197 -13.67 -14.87 -5.01
C CYS A 197 -13.98 -15.20 -3.54
N ALA A 198 -13.95 -14.19 -2.67
CA ALA A 198 -14.38 -14.32 -1.27
C ALA A 198 -15.87 -14.02 -1.11
N VAL A 199 -16.50 -14.72 -0.17
CA VAL A 199 -17.86 -14.41 0.30
C VAL A 199 -17.77 -13.46 1.49
N MET A 200 -18.61 -12.43 1.51
CA MET A 200 -18.69 -11.48 2.62
C MET A 200 -19.28 -12.15 3.87
N ALA A 201 -18.74 -11.85 5.04
CA ALA A 201 -19.33 -12.33 6.29
C ALA A 201 -20.56 -11.51 6.65
N ASN A 202 -21.58 -12.17 7.23
CA ASN A 202 -22.75 -11.49 7.76
C ASN A 202 -22.32 -10.44 8.81
N SER A 203 -22.82 -9.21 8.66
CA SER A 203 -22.43 -7.98 9.37
C SER A 203 -22.72 -7.99 10.89
N THR A 204 -22.21 -9.00 11.59
CA THR A 204 -22.38 -9.22 13.02
C THR A 204 -21.18 -8.75 13.84
N SER A 205 -20.06 -8.38 13.20
CA SER A 205 -18.92 -7.80 13.90
C SER A 205 -19.19 -6.33 14.21
N THR A 206 -18.96 -5.97 15.48
CA THR A 206 -18.97 -4.59 15.98
C THR A 206 -17.56 -3.99 15.98
N SER A 207 -16.65 -4.58 15.18
CA SER A 207 -15.25 -4.20 15.16
C SER A 207 -15.14 -2.75 14.71
N THR A 208 -14.29 -2.00 15.40
CA THR A 208 -14.05 -0.58 15.15
C THR A 208 -12.66 -0.45 14.53
N PRO A 209 -12.47 0.33 13.46
CA PRO A 209 -11.14 0.48 12.87
C PRO A 209 -10.13 1.04 13.88
N GLU A 210 -8.90 0.55 13.84
CA GLU A 210 -7.76 0.98 14.64
C GLU A 210 -6.62 1.54 13.77
N PRO A 211 -6.83 2.67 13.06
CA PRO A 211 -5.86 3.23 12.12
C PRO A 211 -4.53 3.69 12.73
N CYS A 212 -4.40 3.72 14.06
CA CYS A 212 -3.17 4.08 14.79
C CYS A 212 -2.36 2.89 15.23
N ARG A 213 -2.88 1.66 15.07
CA ARG A 213 -2.11 0.45 15.33
C ARG A 213 -0.89 0.35 14.40
N ILE A 214 -0.99 0.95 13.21
CA ILE A 214 0.07 0.96 12.23
C ILE A 214 1.04 2.10 12.48
N HIS A 215 2.24 1.73 12.91
CA HIS A 215 3.39 2.61 13.02
C HIS A 215 4.35 2.35 11.86
N ILE A 216 4.67 3.39 11.10
CA ILE A 216 5.69 3.31 10.05
C ILE A 216 7.04 3.51 10.72
N ASP A 217 7.86 2.46 10.77
CA ASP A 217 9.22 2.59 11.26
C ASP A 217 10.13 3.26 10.22
N LYS A 218 11.36 3.56 10.64
CA LYS A 218 12.35 4.22 9.78
C LYS A 218 12.66 3.40 8.51
N ALA A 219 12.74 2.07 8.62
CA ALA A 219 13.08 1.22 7.47
C ALA A 219 11.93 1.18 6.46
N ALA A 220 10.68 1.10 6.93
CA ALA A 220 9.49 1.18 6.10
C ALA A 220 9.38 2.56 5.42
N ALA A 221 9.62 3.65 6.15
CA ALA A 221 9.65 5.00 5.59
C ALA A 221 10.73 5.15 4.50
N GLU A 222 11.95 4.64 4.75
CA GLU A 222 13.04 4.63 3.76
C GLU A 222 12.68 3.79 2.54
N SER A 223 12.04 2.62 2.72
CA SER A 223 11.58 1.76 1.64
C SER A 223 10.49 2.43 0.79
N ILE A 224 9.51 3.08 1.41
CA ILE A 224 8.47 3.86 0.73
C ILE A 224 9.14 4.97 -0.08
N ASN A 225 10.04 5.74 0.54
CA ASN A 225 10.74 6.83 -0.12
C ASN A 225 11.59 6.33 -1.31
N ALA A 226 12.26 5.18 -1.17
CA ALA A 226 13.03 4.57 -2.25
C ALA A 226 12.13 4.10 -3.42
N SER A 227 11.00 3.44 -3.11
CA SER A 227 10.02 3.01 -4.12
C SER A 227 9.43 4.19 -4.90
N VAL A 228 9.08 5.25 -4.17
CA VAL A 228 8.60 6.52 -4.74
C VAL A 228 9.66 7.16 -5.63
N THR A 229 10.89 7.28 -5.13
CA THR A 229 11.99 7.89 -5.88
C THR A 229 12.26 7.10 -7.16
N ALA A 230 12.28 5.76 -7.09
CA ALA A 230 12.46 4.92 -8.27
C ALA A 230 11.35 5.15 -9.31
N ARG A 231 10.08 5.25 -8.89
CA ARG A 231 8.95 5.54 -9.78
C ARG A 231 9.08 6.90 -10.44
N VAL A 232 9.28 7.96 -9.65
CA VAL A 232 9.41 9.34 -10.16
C VAL A 232 10.60 9.46 -11.12
N CYS A 233 11.74 8.86 -10.78
CA CYS A 233 12.93 8.89 -11.63
C CYS A 233 12.84 8.00 -12.88
N SER A 234 11.89 7.06 -12.94
CA SER A 234 11.59 6.28 -14.15
C SER A 234 10.56 6.94 -15.07
N GLY A 235 10.03 8.10 -14.66
CA GLY A 235 9.03 8.85 -15.41
C GLY A 235 9.58 9.47 -16.71
N ILE A 236 8.66 9.98 -17.53
CA ILE A 236 8.98 10.59 -18.84
C ILE A 236 9.79 11.89 -18.68
N ASP A 237 9.58 12.62 -17.58
CA ASP A 237 10.26 13.86 -17.24
C ASP A 237 10.77 13.79 -15.79
N PRO A 238 11.89 13.06 -15.55
CA PRO A 238 12.39 12.85 -14.21
C PRO A 238 13.00 14.16 -13.67
N PRO A 239 12.78 14.50 -12.38
CA PRO A 239 13.40 15.66 -11.77
C PRO A 239 14.94 15.60 -11.76
N ASP A 240 15.60 16.76 -11.75
CA ASP A 240 17.08 16.88 -11.77
C ASP A 240 17.80 16.05 -10.69
N TYR A 241 17.17 15.82 -9.53
CA TYR A 241 17.78 15.01 -8.46
C TYR A 241 17.92 13.53 -8.84
N CYS A 242 17.21 13.05 -9.87
CA CYS A 242 17.31 11.70 -10.40
C CYS A 242 18.63 11.46 -11.15
N GLU A 243 19.21 12.51 -11.76
CA GLU A 243 20.45 12.40 -12.54
C GLU A 243 21.66 12.04 -11.67
N LYS A 244 21.62 12.37 -10.38
CA LYS A 244 22.69 12.05 -9.41
C LYS A 244 22.74 10.58 -9.00
N ASN A 245 21.76 9.76 -9.37
CA ASN A 245 21.67 8.35 -8.96
C ASN A 245 22.05 7.34 -10.06
N ALA A 246 22.15 7.75 -11.32
CA ALA A 246 22.54 6.84 -12.40
C ALA A 246 24.01 6.38 -12.24
N ALA A 247 24.90 7.28 -11.81
CA ALA A 247 26.32 6.95 -11.59
C ALA A 247 26.55 6.11 -10.32
N THR A 248 25.75 6.31 -9.27
CA THR A 248 25.84 5.56 -8.00
C THR A 248 25.20 4.18 -8.08
N GLN A 249 24.10 3.99 -8.81
CA GLN A 249 23.53 2.66 -9.05
C GLN A 249 24.48 1.77 -9.86
N LEU A 250 25.17 2.33 -10.87
CA LEU A 250 26.22 1.61 -11.62
C LEU A 250 27.48 1.36 -10.80
N ALA A 251 27.85 2.27 -9.87
CA ALA A 251 28.98 2.04 -8.98
C ALA A 251 28.69 0.96 -7.91
N VAL A 252 27.48 0.91 -7.35
CA VAL A 252 27.08 -0.11 -6.36
C VAL A 252 26.91 -1.48 -7.02
N ALA A 253 26.33 -1.54 -8.23
CA ALA A 253 26.24 -2.79 -9.01
C ALA A 253 27.62 -3.24 -9.56
N GLY A 254 28.45 -2.30 -10.01
CA GLY A 254 29.78 -2.56 -10.57
C GLY A 254 30.80 -3.01 -9.53
N VAL A 255 30.81 -2.41 -8.34
CA VAL A 255 31.71 -2.81 -7.24
C VAL A 255 31.29 -4.16 -6.64
N SER A 256 29.98 -4.45 -6.58
CA SER A 256 29.48 -5.75 -6.11
C SER A 256 29.84 -6.90 -7.06
N CYS A 257 29.80 -6.68 -8.38
CA CYS A 257 30.21 -7.68 -9.36
C CYS A 257 31.74 -7.87 -9.43
N LEU A 258 32.53 -6.81 -9.27
CA LEU A 258 33.99 -6.92 -9.25
C LEU A 258 34.52 -7.62 -7.99
N LEU A 259 33.92 -7.39 -6.82
CA LEU A 259 34.30 -8.10 -5.60
C LEU A 259 33.91 -9.58 -5.63
N ALA A 260 32.77 -9.94 -6.25
CA ALA A 260 32.37 -11.33 -6.46
C ALA A 260 33.30 -12.07 -7.44
N ALA A 261 33.75 -11.40 -8.51
CA ALA A 261 34.66 -11.99 -9.49
C ALA A 261 36.08 -12.21 -8.93
N VAL A 262 36.61 -11.27 -8.14
CA VAL A 262 37.94 -11.41 -7.51
C VAL A 262 37.91 -12.44 -6.38
N GLY A 263 36.81 -12.52 -5.62
CA GLY A 263 36.62 -13.54 -4.59
C GLY A 263 36.51 -14.97 -5.16
N ALA A 264 35.85 -15.14 -6.31
CA ALA A 264 35.76 -16.43 -6.98
C ALA A 264 37.11 -16.88 -7.56
N LEU A 265 37.90 -15.98 -8.14
CA LEU A 265 39.21 -16.32 -8.71
C LEU A 265 40.29 -16.61 -7.63
N GLY A 266 40.20 -15.95 -6.47
CA GLY A 266 41.09 -16.25 -5.33
C GLY A 266 40.85 -17.62 -4.69
N PHE A 267 39.65 -18.17 -4.83
CA PHE A 267 39.28 -19.50 -4.29
C PHE A 267 39.69 -20.68 -5.18
N PHE A 268 40.05 -20.44 -6.45
CA PHE A 268 40.53 -21.47 -7.38
C PHE A 268 42.06 -21.52 -7.50
N LEU A 269 42.78 -20.63 -6.81
CA LEU A 269 44.25 -20.53 -6.86
C LEU A 269 44.93 -20.70 -5.47
N ALA A 270 44.22 -21.22 -4.48
CA ALA A 270 44.74 -21.58 -3.15
C ALA A 270 44.55 -23.07 -2.85
#